data_AF-A0A9D8E7L2-F1
#
_entry.id   AF-A0A9D8E7L2-F1
#
_cell.length_a   1.000
_cell.length_b   1.000
_cell.length_c   1.000
_cell.angle_alpha   90.00
_cell.angle_beta   90.00
_cell.angle_gamma   90.00
#
_symmetry.space_group_name_H-M   'P 1'
#
loop_
_entity.id
_entity.type
_entity.pdbx_description
1 polymer ?
#
loop_
_entity_poly.entity_id
_entity_poly.type
_entity_poly.pdbx_seq_one_letter_code
_entity_poly.pdbx_strand_id
1 'polypeptide(L)'
;LAAAIRSIVKIPVLGIGAGADIDGQVMICGDMLGYFEAFTPKFVKKYANVAKVIVDALKEYIDDVQQSKFPAPEHTYPIMAEEKQKFEEMLKKYIK
;
A
#
# COMPACT_ATOMS: atom_id res chain seq x y z
N LEU A 1 14.68 -32.73 6.95
CA LEU A 1 13.30 -33.14 7.32
C LEU A 1 12.31 -32.92 6.16
N ALA A 2 12.15 -31.71 5.62
CA ALA A 2 11.22 -31.45 4.51
C ALA A 2 11.46 -32.33 3.27
N ALA A 3 12.73 -32.52 2.85
CA ALA A 3 13.10 -33.45 1.79
C ALA A 3 12.62 -34.90 2.04
N ALA A 4 12.75 -35.37 3.29
CA ALA A 4 12.29 -36.71 3.67
C ALA A 4 10.76 -36.82 3.58
N ILE A 5 10.03 -35.81 4.05
CA ILE A 5 8.56 -35.74 3.93
C ILE A 5 8.15 -35.77 2.45
N ARG A 6 8.78 -34.94 1.61
CA ARG A 6 8.53 -34.91 0.17
C ARG A 6 8.77 -36.26 -0.51
N SER A 7 9.74 -37.04 -0.04
CA SER A 7 10.06 -38.36 -0.62
C SER A 7 9.03 -39.47 -0.32
N ILE A 8 8.24 -39.33 0.76
CA ILE A 8 7.34 -40.41 1.23
C ILE A 8 5.86 -40.16 0.89
N VAL A 9 5.47 -38.91 0.63
CA VAL A 9 4.09 -38.57 0.29
C VAL A 9 3.88 -38.56 -1.22
N LYS A 10 2.68 -38.90 -1.69
CA LYS A 10 2.33 -38.89 -3.12
C LYS A 10 1.80 -37.55 -3.64
N ILE A 11 1.48 -36.63 -2.73
CA ILE A 11 0.94 -35.31 -3.05
C ILE A 11 2.07 -34.26 -3.09
N PRO A 12 1.93 -33.15 -3.84
CA PRO A 12 2.93 -32.09 -3.86
C PRO A 12 3.14 -31.48 -2.46
N VAL A 13 4.41 -31.24 -2.10
CA VAL A 13 4.79 -30.53 -0.88
C VAL A 13 5.18 -29.09 -1.21
N LEU A 14 4.35 -28.14 -0.78
CA LEU A 14 4.65 -26.71 -0.86
C LEU A 14 5.07 -26.20 0.52
N GLY A 15 6.13 -25.40 0.59
CA GLY A 15 6.70 -24.97 1.86
C GLY A 15 7.21 -23.53 1.86
N ILE A 16 7.29 -22.96 3.06
CA ILE A 16 7.87 -21.65 3.33
C ILE A 16 8.97 -21.83 4.37
N GLY A 17 10.21 -21.46 4.04
CA GLY A 17 11.37 -21.69 4.92
C GLY A 17 11.77 -23.16 5.13
N ALA A 18 11.34 -24.06 4.24
CA ALA A 18 11.58 -25.50 4.35
C ALA A 18 12.78 -26.00 3.51
N GLY A 19 13.56 -25.10 2.92
CA GLY A 19 14.63 -25.43 1.97
C GLY A 19 14.10 -25.65 0.54
N ALA A 20 15.01 -25.95 -0.39
CA ALA A 20 14.70 -26.09 -1.81
C ALA A 20 14.23 -27.50 -2.22
N ASP A 21 14.49 -28.52 -1.39
CA ASP A 21 14.19 -29.93 -1.69
C ASP A 21 12.71 -30.29 -1.44
N ILE A 22 11.81 -29.49 -2.03
CA ILE A 22 10.35 -29.65 -2.01
C ILE A 22 9.78 -29.29 -3.40
N ASP A 23 8.51 -29.62 -3.67
CA ASP A 23 7.95 -29.48 -5.03
C ASP A 23 7.59 -28.03 -5.39
N GLY A 24 7.47 -27.14 -4.39
CA GLY A 24 7.28 -25.71 -4.64
C GLY A 24 7.41 -24.85 -3.38
N GLN A 25 7.47 -23.55 -3.60
CA GLN A 25 7.67 -22.55 -2.55
C GLN A 25 6.41 -21.70 -2.36
N VAL A 26 6.11 -21.39 -1.11
CA VAL A 26 5.07 -20.44 -0.71
C VAL A 26 5.75 -19.22 -0.11
N MET A 27 5.24 -18.03 -0.41
CA MET A 27 5.74 -16.78 0.15
C MET A 27 4.59 -15.80 0.39
N ILE A 28 4.71 -14.98 1.43
CA ILE A 28 3.78 -13.89 1.70
C ILE A 28 4.17 -12.70 0.82
N CYS A 29 3.25 -12.21 -0.01
CA CYS A 29 3.51 -11.11 -0.95
C CYS A 29 4.08 -9.86 -0.23
N GLY A 30 3.50 -9.46 0.90
CA GLY A 30 3.96 -8.29 1.66
C GLY A 30 5.40 -8.42 2.16
N ASP A 31 5.80 -9.62 2.58
CA ASP A 31 7.17 -9.88 3.05
C ASP A 31 8.18 -9.78 1.92
N MET A 32 7.87 -10.42 0.78
CA MET A 32 8.76 -10.39 -0.40
C MET A 32 8.79 -9.02 -1.08
N LEU A 33 7.70 -8.26 -1.04
CA LEU A 33 7.64 -6.90 -1.59
C LEU A 33 8.18 -5.84 -0.60
N GLY A 34 8.46 -6.23 0.64
CA GLY A 34 8.99 -5.32 1.66
C GLY A 34 7.98 -4.24 2.04
N TYR A 35 6.72 -4.60 2.30
CA TYR A 35 5.67 -3.68 2.76
C TYR A 35 5.95 -3.12 4.15
N PHE A 36 6.71 -3.85 4.96
CA PHE A 36 7.06 -3.47 6.32
C PHE A 36 8.58 -3.63 6.55
N GLU A 37 9.17 -2.69 7.28
CA GLU A 37 10.62 -2.66 7.54
C GLU A 37 11.01 -3.28 8.88
N ALA A 38 10.08 -3.35 9.84
CA ALA A 38 10.39 -3.70 11.22
C ALA A 38 10.90 -5.13 11.42
N PHE A 39 10.49 -6.08 10.57
CA PHE A 39 10.92 -7.47 10.67
C PHE A 39 10.95 -8.13 9.30
N THR A 40 11.91 -9.03 9.09
CA THR A 40 11.98 -9.86 7.88
C THR A 40 12.45 -11.24 8.29
N PRO A 41 11.59 -12.27 8.18
CA PRO A 41 11.98 -13.64 8.52
C PRO A 41 13.19 -14.09 7.69
N LYS A 42 14.05 -14.93 8.26
CA LYS A 42 15.30 -15.39 7.61
C LYS A 42 15.09 -16.07 6.25
N PHE A 43 13.94 -16.70 6.04
CA PHE A 43 13.61 -17.38 4.79
C PHE A 43 13.08 -16.45 3.70
N VAL A 44 12.86 -15.17 4.01
CA VAL A 44 12.33 -14.19 3.06
C VAL A 44 13.49 -13.55 2.31
N LYS A 45 13.41 -13.59 0.99
CA LYS A 45 14.17 -12.69 0.11
C LYS A 45 13.26 -11.52 -0.26
N LYS A 46 13.66 -10.29 0.12
CA LYS A 46 13.00 -9.09 -0.38
C LYS A 46 13.39 -8.85 -1.83
N TYR A 47 12.38 -8.63 -2.67
CA TYR A 47 12.51 -8.27 -4.07
C TYR A 47 12.22 -6.78 -4.30
N ALA A 48 11.62 -6.09 -3.34
CA ALA A 48 11.38 -4.65 -3.36
C ALA A 48 11.43 -4.04 -1.95
N ASN A 49 11.47 -2.70 -1.89
CA ASN A 49 11.20 -1.93 -0.68
C ASN A 49 9.99 -1.02 -0.93
N VAL A 50 8.80 -1.63 -0.93
CA VAL A 50 7.54 -0.90 -1.11
C VAL A 50 7.24 0.01 0.09
N ALA A 51 7.71 -0.33 1.29
CA ALA A 51 7.59 0.54 2.46
C ALA A 51 8.18 1.93 2.20
N LYS A 52 9.39 1.99 1.61
CA LYS A 52 10.01 3.27 1.22
C LYS A 52 9.15 4.04 0.22
N VAL A 53 8.64 3.37 -0.82
CA VAL A 53 7.79 3.99 -1.84
C VAL A 53 6.54 4.61 -1.20
N ILE A 54 5.88 3.88 -0.30
CA ILE A 54 4.70 4.36 0.42
C ILE A 54 5.06 5.59 1.27
N VAL A 55 6.14 5.51 2.05
CA VAL A 55 6.58 6.61 2.93
C VAL A 55 6.93 7.86 2.12
N ASP A 56 7.64 7.71 1.00
CA ASP A 56 8.00 8.83 0.13
C ASP A 56 6.74 9.47 -0.47
N ALA A 57 5.82 8.67 -1.01
CA ALA A 57 4.57 9.19 -1.57
C ALA A 57 3.70 9.93 -0.54
N LEU A 58 3.65 9.42 0.69
CA LEU A 58 2.93 10.11 1.78
C LEU A 58 3.61 11.43 2.17
N LYS A 59 4.94 11.50 2.16
CA LYS A 59 5.67 12.75 2.42
C LYS A 59 5.43 13.78 1.33
N GLU A 60 5.46 13.35 0.07
CA GLU A 60 5.16 14.21 -1.08
C GLU A 60 3.73 14.77 -0.98
N TYR A 61 2.74 13.93 -0.70
CA TYR A 61 1.37 14.37 -0.48
C TYR A 61 1.24 15.37 0.68
N ILE A 62 1.92 15.12 1.80
CA ILE A 62 1.93 16.04 2.94
C ILE A 62 2.52 17.40 2.54
N ASP A 63 3.64 17.39 1.80
CA ASP A 63 4.26 18.62 1.29
C ASP A 63 3.31 19.39 0.38
N ASP A 64 2.67 18.70 -0.55
CA ASP A 64 1.73 19.29 -1.49
C ASP A 64 0.53 19.93 -0.79
N VAL A 65 -0.02 19.30 0.24
CA VAL A 65 -1.12 19.86 1.04
C VAL A 65 -0.64 21.05 1.87
N GLN A 66 0.52 20.95 2.52
CA GLN A 66 1.05 22.04 3.36
C GLN A 66 1.42 23.28 2.54
N GLN A 67 1.86 23.09 1.31
CA GLN A 67 2.20 24.17 0.38
C GLN A 67 1.02 24.59 -0.51
N SER A 68 -0.18 24.04 -0.29
CA SER A 68 -1.38 24.29 -1.12
C SER A 68 -1.16 24.02 -2.61
N LYS A 69 -0.24 23.12 -2.98
CA LYS A 69 -0.10 22.59 -4.35
C LYS A 69 -1.21 21.58 -4.67
N PHE A 70 -1.64 20.83 -3.66
CA PHE A 70 -2.78 19.92 -3.75
C PHE A 70 -3.93 20.38 -2.83
N PRO A 71 -5.21 20.34 -3.29
CA PRO A 71 -5.61 20.01 -4.65
C PRO A 71 -5.31 21.16 -5.63
N ALA A 72 -4.79 20.81 -6.81
CA ALA A 72 -4.73 21.70 -7.96
C ALA A 72 -6.11 21.77 -8.67
N PRO A 73 -6.38 22.76 -9.53
CA PRO A 73 -7.69 22.93 -10.17
C PRO A 73 -8.24 21.67 -10.87
N GLU A 74 -7.38 20.90 -11.53
CA GLU A 74 -7.71 19.62 -12.18
C GLU A 74 -8.18 18.52 -11.21
N HIS A 75 -7.88 18.66 -9.92
CA HIS A 75 -8.31 17.78 -8.83
C HIS A 75 -9.55 18.30 -8.10
N THR A 76 -10.23 19.32 -8.65
CA THR A 76 -11.42 19.93 -8.05
C THR A 76 -12.60 19.93 -9.02
N TYR A 77 -13.81 19.92 -8.46
CA TYR A 77 -15.03 20.20 -9.22
C TYR A 77 -15.44 21.67 -9.00
N PRO A 78 -15.66 22.46 -10.07
CA PRO A 78 -16.17 23.80 -9.92
C PRO A 78 -17.63 23.79 -9.45
N ILE A 79 -17.99 24.73 -8.58
CA ILE A 79 -19.39 24.99 -8.25
C ILE A 79 -20.03 25.81 -9.36
N MET A 80 -21.24 25.43 -9.78
CA MET A 80 -22.02 26.22 -10.73
C MET A 80 -22.36 27.59 -10.13
N ALA A 81 -22.35 28.63 -10.96
CA ALA A 81 -22.49 30.01 -10.49
C ALA A 81 -23.81 30.23 -9.71
N GLU A 82 -24.90 29.61 -10.17
CA GLU A 82 -26.22 29.73 -9.55
C GLU A 82 -26.25 29.07 -8.16
N GLU A 83 -25.61 27.91 -8.02
CA GLU A 83 -25.53 27.19 -6.74
C GLU A 83 -24.61 27.92 -5.75
N LYS A 84 -23.52 28.52 -6.24
CA LYS A 84 -22.64 29.35 -5.42
C LYS A 84 -23.41 30.54 -4.84
N GLN A 85 -24.20 31.24 -5.64
CA GLN A 85 -24.98 32.38 -5.19
C GLN A 85 -26.00 31.99 -4.11
N LYS A 86 -26.78 30.91 -4.33
CA LYS A 86 -27.73 30.40 -3.33
C LYS A 86 -27.03 30.06 -2.02
N PHE A 87 -25.86 29.44 -2.09
CA PHE A 87 -25.08 29.09 -0.91
C PHE A 87 -24.59 30.32 -0.15
N GLU A 88 -24.09 31.36 -0.84
CA GLU A 88 -23.67 32.61 -0.23
C GLU A 88 -24.84 33.36 0.44
N GLU A 89 -26.03 33.36 -0.18
CA GLU A 89 -27.26 33.91 0.41
C GLU A 89 -27.70 33.13 1.65
N MET A 90 -27.55 31.80 1.64
CA MET A 90 -27.79 30.95 2.80
C MET A 90 -26.82 31.29 3.93
N LEU A 91 -25.51 31.36 3.67
CA LEU A 91 -24.49 31.63 4.68
C LEU A 91 -24.71 32.94 5.44
N LYS A 92 -25.13 34.01 4.74
CA LYS A 92 -25.45 35.30 5.37
C LYS A 92 -26.57 35.23 6.42
N LYS A 93 -27.42 34.21 6.36
CA LYS A 93 -28.49 33.99 7.36
C LYS A 93 -27.97 33.32 8.64
N TYR A 94 -26.84 32.61 8.57
CA TYR A 94 -26.33 31.76 9.67
C TYR A 94 -25.02 32.27 10.28
N ILE A 95 -24.19 32.96 9.52
CA ILE A 95 -22.97 33.61 10.01
C ILE A 95 -23.35 35.06 10.33
N LYS A 96 -23.43 35.39 11.62
CA LYS A 96 -23.68 36.73 12.16
C LYS A 96 -22.39 37.52 12.29
#